data_AF-A0A0A2WFT0-F1
#
_entry.id   AF-A0A0A2WFT0-F1
#
_cell.length_a   1.000
_cell.length_b   1.000
_cell.length_c   1.000
_cell.angle_alpha   90.00
_cell.angle_beta   90.00
_cell.angle_gamma   90.00
#
_symmetry.space_group_name_H-M   'P 1'
#
loop_
_entity.id
_entity.type
_entity.pdbx_description
1 polymer ?
#
loop_
_entity_poly.entity_id
_entity_poly.type
_entity_poly.pdbx_seq_one_letter_code
_entity_poly.pdbx_strand_id
1 'polypeptide(L)'
;MSGLKRKASGFVPAPELKKPKANGNIASFFGAAPRPAQIAGTASLTTAPAAAAKFDKTKWLASLTPEQKKLLKLEIETMHESWLGLLKDDITTKEFLDLKKFLERETAAGKKWFPPQEDVYSWSRHTPFDKVKIVIVGQDPYHNVNQAHGMAFSVRPPTPAPPSLRNMYIALAKDYPAFEKPAKNAGLLTPWADRGVLMLNTCLTVRAHEANSHSNRGWERLTQKIIDLIAQKRTRGVVFVAWGTPAGKRVIKVDKQRHLVLQSVHPSPLSASRGFFDCGHFRKANEWLIQRYGPEGEIDWALVPGNSTLSVPKVEKKVGKKIAAGKENLEVDGEIGSDDEAALEEAIKAAEEQATKP
;
A
#
# COMPACT_ATOMS: atom_id res chain seq x y z
N MET A 1 34.33 13.56 -39.67
CA MET A 1 34.56 13.24 -41.10
C MET A 1 34.27 11.76 -41.31
N SER A 2 33.25 11.45 -42.13
CA SER A 2 32.97 10.18 -42.84
C SER A 2 32.82 8.89 -41.99
N GLY A 3 31.69 8.20 -41.85
CA GLY A 3 30.45 8.13 -42.62
C GLY A 3 30.53 7.05 -43.71
N LEU A 4 29.93 5.86 -43.53
CA LEU A 4 29.41 5.03 -44.64
C LEU A 4 28.54 3.86 -44.15
N LYS A 5 27.23 4.00 -44.41
CA LYS A 5 26.22 2.94 -44.46
C LYS A 5 26.37 2.13 -45.75
N ARG A 6 26.03 0.84 -45.73
CA ARG A 6 25.52 0.13 -46.93
C ARG A 6 24.45 -0.90 -46.52
N LYS A 7 23.25 -0.72 -47.10
CA LYS A 7 22.17 -1.71 -47.23
C LYS A 7 22.44 -2.53 -48.49
N ALA A 8 22.05 -3.81 -48.49
CA ALA A 8 21.58 -4.50 -49.69
C ALA A 8 20.65 -5.65 -49.29
N SER A 9 19.63 -5.85 -50.13
CA SER A 9 18.48 -6.75 -50.03
C SER A 9 18.50 -7.78 -51.17
N GLY A 10 17.82 -8.91 -50.98
CA GLY A 10 17.53 -9.94 -51.99
C GLY A 10 18.06 -11.31 -51.54
N PHE A 11 17.45 -12.45 -51.82
CA PHE A 11 16.23 -12.85 -52.53
C PHE A 11 16.01 -14.34 -52.13
N VAL A 12 14.76 -14.83 -52.12
CA VAL A 12 14.39 -16.21 -51.76
C VAL A 12 14.31 -17.07 -53.04
N PRO A 13 14.55 -18.39 -52.96
CA PRO A 13 13.82 -19.31 -53.82
C PRO A 13 13.08 -20.41 -53.04
N ALA A 14 11.88 -20.75 -53.52
CA ALA A 14 11.06 -21.89 -53.13
C ALA A 14 11.50 -23.18 -53.88
N PRO A 15 10.97 -24.36 -53.49
CA PRO A 15 10.27 -25.16 -54.50
C PRO A 15 9.00 -25.91 -54.05
N GLU A 16 8.02 -25.88 -54.95
CA GLU A 16 7.09 -26.90 -55.50
C GLU A 16 6.30 -27.96 -54.65
N LEU A 17 4.98 -27.72 -54.68
CA LEU A 17 3.75 -28.55 -54.86
C LEU A 17 3.78 -30.10 -54.99
N LYS A 18 2.86 -30.75 -54.25
CA LYS A 18 2.04 -31.91 -54.69
C LYS A 18 0.59 -31.83 -54.15
N LYS A 19 -0.40 -32.15 -55.01
CA LYS A 19 -1.89 -32.25 -54.80
C LYS A 19 -2.31 -33.73 -54.61
N PRO A 20 -3.62 -34.12 -54.55
CA PRO A 20 -4.78 -33.68 -53.74
C PRO A 20 -5.58 -34.90 -53.14
N LYS A 21 -6.67 -34.65 -52.37
CA LYS A 21 -7.92 -35.46 -52.16
C LYS A 21 -8.65 -34.92 -50.90
N ALA A 22 -9.96 -35.04 -50.65
CA ALA A 22 -11.21 -35.12 -51.40
C ALA A 22 -12.36 -35.04 -50.36
N ASN A 23 -13.42 -34.30 -50.69
CA ASN A 23 -14.85 -34.42 -50.31
C ASN A 23 -15.37 -34.54 -48.85
N GLY A 24 -16.32 -33.64 -48.56
CA GLY A 24 -17.60 -33.91 -47.86
C GLY A 24 -17.61 -33.62 -46.35
N ASN A 25 -18.67 -33.10 -45.71
CA ASN A 25 -19.98 -32.59 -46.13
C ASN A 25 -20.49 -31.74 -44.95
N ILE A 26 -21.20 -30.64 -45.25
CA ILE A 26 -21.88 -29.78 -44.27
C ILE A 26 -23.36 -30.20 -44.24
N ALA A 27 -24.01 -30.05 -43.08
CA ALA A 27 -25.43 -30.32 -42.80
C ALA A 27 -25.76 -31.70 -42.18
N SER A 28 -25.98 -31.68 -40.86
CA SER A 28 -27.07 -32.40 -40.17
C SER A 28 -27.03 -32.11 -38.66
N PHE A 29 -27.61 -30.99 -38.23
CA PHE A 29 -27.94 -30.71 -36.83
C PHE A 29 -29.45 -30.86 -36.67
N PHE A 30 -29.96 -32.04 -36.31
CA PHE A 30 -31.25 -32.21 -35.61
C PHE A 30 -31.41 -33.66 -35.10
N GLY A 31 -31.86 -33.79 -33.84
CA GLY A 31 -32.32 -35.01 -33.18
C GLY A 31 -31.55 -35.31 -31.90
N ALA A 32 -32.12 -35.62 -30.74
CA ALA A 32 -33.48 -35.58 -30.22
C ALA A 32 -33.37 -35.60 -28.67
N ALA A 33 -34.41 -35.13 -27.98
CA ALA A 33 -34.45 -34.93 -26.52
C ALA A 33 -34.55 -36.24 -25.69
N PRO A 34 -34.24 -36.18 -24.38
CA PRO A 34 -34.92 -36.97 -23.36
C PRO A 34 -35.89 -36.11 -22.52
N ARG A 35 -37.05 -36.69 -22.18
CA ARG A 35 -38.09 -36.16 -21.28
C ARG A 35 -37.87 -36.63 -19.82
N PRO A 36 -38.63 -36.11 -18.83
CA PRO A 36 -38.06 -35.64 -17.58
C PRO A 36 -38.34 -36.57 -16.38
N ALA A 37 -37.51 -36.47 -15.34
CA ALA A 37 -37.86 -36.95 -14.02
C ALA A 37 -37.38 -35.97 -12.93
N GLN A 38 -38.39 -35.35 -12.31
CA GLN A 38 -38.53 -34.99 -10.89
C GLN A 38 -37.62 -33.93 -10.25
N ILE A 39 -38.34 -32.89 -9.78
CA ILE A 39 -37.93 -31.81 -8.89
C ILE A 39 -37.74 -32.37 -7.47
N ALA A 40 -36.57 -32.16 -6.88
CA ALA A 40 -36.40 -32.11 -5.43
C ALA A 40 -35.11 -31.36 -5.05
N GLY A 41 -35.26 -30.30 -4.24
CA GLY A 41 -34.24 -29.84 -3.30
C GLY A 41 -33.11 -28.98 -3.85
N THR A 42 -33.29 -27.66 -3.76
CA THR A 42 -32.18 -26.70 -3.72
C THR A 42 -31.30 -26.97 -2.49
N ALA A 43 -30.22 -27.73 -2.67
CA ALA A 43 -29.14 -27.80 -1.69
C ALA A 43 -28.17 -26.64 -1.96
N SER A 44 -28.30 -25.57 -1.17
CA SER A 44 -27.27 -24.55 -1.04
C SER A 44 -25.95 -25.21 -0.65
N LEU A 45 -25.02 -25.31 -1.58
CA LEU A 45 -23.62 -25.58 -1.29
C LEU A 45 -22.98 -24.30 -0.73
N THR A 46 -23.33 -23.97 0.52
CA THR A 46 -22.48 -23.13 1.35
C THR A 46 -21.33 -24.01 1.84
N THR A 47 -20.31 -24.18 0.99
CA THR A 47 -19.00 -24.56 1.49
C THR A 47 -18.47 -23.39 2.29
N ALA A 48 -18.69 -23.42 3.61
CA ALA A 48 -17.96 -22.60 4.55
C ALA A 48 -16.46 -22.71 4.25
N PRO A 49 -15.69 -21.61 4.28
CA PRO A 49 -14.25 -21.72 4.09
C PRO A 49 -13.71 -22.59 5.22
N ALA A 50 -13.04 -23.69 4.85
CA ALA A 50 -12.33 -24.54 5.79
C ALA A 50 -11.49 -23.64 6.70
N ALA A 51 -11.78 -23.68 8.01
CA ALA A 51 -11.06 -22.93 9.00
C ALA A 51 -9.57 -23.25 8.85
N ALA A 52 -8.79 -22.29 8.34
CA ALA A 52 -7.35 -22.44 8.24
C ALA A 52 -6.83 -22.84 9.63
N ALA A 53 -6.11 -23.95 9.71
CA ALA A 53 -5.54 -24.43 10.97
C ALA A 53 -4.83 -23.26 11.66
N LYS A 54 -5.28 -22.93 12.88
CA LYS A 54 -4.66 -21.87 13.67
C LYS A 54 -3.18 -22.21 13.84
N PHE A 55 -2.32 -21.22 13.59
CA PHE A 55 -0.88 -21.36 13.72
C PHE A 55 -0.52 -21.76 15.16
N ASP A 56 0.04 -22.96 15.33
CA ASP A 56 0.55 -23.45 16.62
C ASP A 56 2.00 -22.98 16.81
N LYS A 57 2.16 -21.85 17.51
CA LYS A 57 3.45 -21.23 17.79
C LYS A 57 4.35 -22.18 18.60
N THR A 58 3.81 -22.90 19.58
CA THR A 58 4.57 -23.79 20.44
C THR A 58 5.16 -24.96 19.65
N LYS A 59 4.35 -25.61 18.81
CA LYS A 59 4.81 -26.69 17.94
C LYS A 59 5.84 -26.20 16.92
N TRP A 60 5.64 -25.02 16.33
CA TRP A 60 6.62 -24.44 15.42
C TRP A 60 7.95 -24.14 16.12
N LEU A 61 7.92 -23.55 17.32
CA LEU A 61 9.13 -23.31 18.11
C LEU A 61 9.85 -24.61 18.47
N ALA A 62 9.13 -25.70 18.76
CA ALA A 62 9.74 -27.00 19.02
C ALA A 62 10.49 -27.56 17.79
N SER A 63 10.08 -27.19 16.57
CA SER A 63 10.73 -27.64 15.32
C SER A 63 12.01 -26.88 14.96
N LEU A 64 12.27 -25.71 15.57
CA LEU A 64 13.43 -24.88 15.25
C LEU A 64 14.71 -25.38 15.93
N THR A 65 15.83 -25.29 15.22
CA THR A 65 17.16 -25.55 15.78
C THR A 65 17.55 -24.47 16.82
N PRO A 66 18.50 -24.73 17.73
CA PRO A 66 18.99 -23.72 18.67
C PRO A 66 19.53 -22.46 17.97
N GLU A 67 20.24 -22.62 16.85
CA GLU A 67 20.75 -21.49 16.06
C GLU A 67 19.60 -20.67 15.46
N GLN A 68 18.57 -21.32 14.89
CA GLN A 68 17.40 -20.63 14.38
C GLN A 68 16.65 -19.87 15.48
N LYS A 69 16.47 -20.48 16.67
CA LYS A 69 15.84 -19.80 17.81
C LYS A 69 16.61 -18.55 18.23
N LYS A 70 17.94 -18.63 18.25
CA LYS A 70 18.81 -17.49 18.55
C LYS A 70 18.63 -16.38 17.50
N LEU A 71 18.79 -16.73 16.22
CA LEU A 71 18.73 -15.76 15.13
C LEU A 71 17.34 -15.14 14.95
N LEU A 72 16.27 -15.90 15.21
CA LEU A 72 14.89 -15.49 15.05
C LEU A 72 14.23 -14.96 16.32
N LYS A 73 15.02 -14.74 17.39
CA LYS A 73 14.49 -14.27 18.69
C LYS A 73 13.58 -13.06 18.54
N LEU A 74 14.02 -12.08 17.75
CA LEU A 74 13.27 -10.83 17.57
C LEU A 74 11.91 -11.06 16.89
N GLU A 75 11.87 -11.87 15.85
CA GLU A 75 10.64 -12.24 15.14
C GLU A 75 9.68 -12.99 16.06
N ILE A 76 10.20 -13.95 16.84
CA ILE A 76 9.42 -14.78 17.77
C ILE A 76 8.76 -13.92 18.86
N GLU A 77 9.49 -12.94 19.37
CA GLU A 77 9.05 -12.11 20.50
C GLU A 77 8.17 -10.93 20.07
N THR A 78 8.42 -10.33 18.90
CA THR A 78 7.88 -9.01 18.58
C THR A 78 7.01 -8.95 17.32
N MET A 79 7.04 -9.96 16.44
CA MET A 79 6.14 -10.01 15.29
C MET A 79 4.77 -10.50 15.71
N HIS A 80 3.71 -9.84 15.24
CA HIS A 80 2.34 -10.26 15.55
C HIS A 80 2.06 -11.67 15.02
N GLU A 81 1.33 -12.48 15.79
CA GLU A 81 1.17 -13.92 15.51
C GLU A 81 0.50 -14.22 14.16
N SER A 82 -0.45 -13.37 13.74
CA SER A 82 -1.12 -13.51 12.44
C SER A 82 -0.15 -13.36 11.26
N TRP A 83 0.94 -12.61 11.43
CA TRP A 83 2.02 -12.49 10.46
C TRP A 83 3.06 -13.59 10.62
N LEU A 84 3.44 -13.89 11.87
CA LEU A 84 4.43 -14.94 12.16
C LEU A 84 4.01 -16.28 11.58
N GLY A 85 2.74 -16.67 11.73
CA GLY A 85 2.22 -17.92 11.17
C GLY A 85 2.26 -17.98 9.64
N LEU A 86 2.16 -16.85 8.96
CA LEU A 86 2.21 -16.75 7.50
C LEU A 86 3.65 -16.68 6.96
N LEU A 87 4.57 -16.15 7.74
CA LEU A 87 5.97 -15.90 7.34
C LEU A 87 6.94 -16.94 7.90
N LYS A 88 6.49 -17.88 8.74
CA LYS A 88 7.33 -18.87 9.44
C LYS A 88 8.28 -19.65 8.53
N ASP A 89 7.83 -19.98 7.32
CA ASP A 89 8.62 -20.74 6.36
C ASP A 89 9.61 -19.82 5.61
N ASP A 90 9.27 -18.55 5.43
CA ASP A 90 10.14 -17.55 4.78
C ASP A 90 11.27 -17.07 5.71
N ILE A 91 10.98 -16.89 7.00
CA ILE A 91 11.98 -16.46 8.00
C ILE A 91 12.95 -17.59 8.40
N THR A 92 12.66 -18.84 8.04
CA THR A 92 13.57 -19.98 8.29
C THR A 92 14.47 -20.30 7.09
N THR A 93 14.31 -19.58 5.97
CA THR A 93 15.18 -19.71 4.79
C THR A 93 16.62 -19.29 5.09
N LYS A 94 17.57 -19.86 4.35
CA LYS A 94 18.99 -19.52 4.48
C LYS A 94 19.21 -18.02 4.32
N GLU A 95 18.52 -17.39 3.39
CA GLU A 95 18.75 -15.99 3.04
C GLU A 95 18.21 -15.03 4.10
N PHE A 96 17.11 -15.39 4.78
CA PHE A 96 16.68 -14.64 5.95
C PHE A 96 17.63 -14.82 7.13
N LEU A 97 18.13 -16.04 7.37
CA LEU A 97 19.12 -16.27 8.43
C LEU A 97 20.45 -15.54 8.15
N ASP A 98 20.87 -15.43 6.90
CA ASP A 98 22.04 -14.63 6.50
C ASP A 98 21.84 -13.13 6.76
N LEU A 99 20.62 -12.61 6.57
CA LEU A 99 20.24 -11.25 6.98
C LEU A 99 20.38 -11.08 8.50
N LYS A 100 19.91 -12.03 9.31
CA LYS A 100 20.05 -11.95 10.77
C LYS A 100 21.52 -11.95 11.20
N LYS A 101 22.35 -12.82 10.60
CA LYS A 101 23.82 -12.84 10.81
C LYS A 101 24.49 -11.54 10.38
N PHE A 102 23.99 -10.87 9.33
CA PHE A 102 24.46 -9.55 8.95
C PHE A 102 24.17 -8.51 10.04
N LEU A 103 22.94 -8.47 10.60
CA LEU A 103 22.59 -7.54 11.66
C LEU A 103 23.33 -7.80 12.98
N GLU A 104 23.62 -9.07 13.30
CA GLU A 104 24.49 -9.41 14.44
C GLU A 104 25.90 -8.85 14.24
N ARG A 105 26.46 -8.95 13.02
CA ARG A 105 27.78 -8.37 12.69
C ARG A 105 27.79 -6.85 12.75
N GLU A 106 26.73 -6.18 12.28
CA GLU A 106 26.57 -4.73 12.41
C GLU A 106 26.64 -4.31 13.89
N THR A 107 25.89 -5.01 14.73
CA THR A 107 25.83 -4.74 16.17
C THR A 107 27.17 -5.03 16.85
N ALA A 108 27.81 -6.15 16.52
CA ALA A 108 29.13 -6.52 17.05
C ALA A 108 30.25 -5.55 16.62
N ALA A 109 30.12 -4.95 15.44
CA ALA A 109 31.03 -3.92 14.94
C ALA A 109 30.73 -2.51 15.52
N GLY A 110 29.81 -2.39 16.48
CA GLY A 110 29.44 -1.12 17.10
C GLY A 110 28.66 -0.18 16.17
N LYS A 111 28.11 -0.67 15.06
CA LYS A 111 27.31 0.14 14.15
C LYS A 111 25.92 0.35 14.74
N LYS A 112 25.58 1.62 15.02
CA LYS A 112 24.21 2.00 15.40
C LYS A 112 23.31 1.93 14.17
N TRP A 113 22.18 1.26 14.31
CA TRP A 113 21.15 1.18 13.28
C TRP A 113 19.75 1.38 13.87
N PHE A 114 18.81 1.74 13.01
CA PHE A 114 17.43 2.06 13.32
C PHE A 114 16.47 1.14 12.56
N PRO A 115 15.22 0.99 13.04
CA PRO A 115 14.75 1.43 14.37
C PRO A 115 15.41 0.63 15.51
N PRO A 116 15.16 0.94 16.80
CA PRO A 116 15.45 0.02 17.90
C PRO A 116 14.94 -1.39 17.59
N GLN A 117 15.61 -2.43 18.10
CA GLN A 117 15.36 -3.81 17.67
C GLN A 117 13.90 -4.21 17.87
N GLU A 118 13.34 -3.91 19.04
CA GLU A 118 11.95 -4.15 19.43
C GLU A 118 10.91 -3.51 18.48
N ASP A 119 11.31 -2.44 17.80
CA ASP A 119 10.46 -1.67 16.89
C ASP A 119 10.51 -2.18 15.45
N VAL A 120 11.45 -3.05 15.06
CA VAL A 120 11.60 -3.52 13.66
C VAL A 120 10.30 -4.10 13.09
N TYR A 121 9.50 -4.76 13.94
CA TYR A 121 8.22 -5.39 13.57
C TYR A 121 6.97 -4.63 14.04
N SER A 122 7.09 -3.35 14.43
CA SER A 122 5.94 -2.52 14.84
C SER A 122 4.81 -2.49 13.82
N TRP A 123 5.12 -2.44 12.52
CA TRP A 123 4.13 -2.52 11.44
C TRP A 123 3.20 -3.73 11.57
N SER A 124 3.71 -4.86 12.02
CA SER A 124 2.95 -6.12 12.11
C SER A 124 1.98 -6.11 13.30
N ARG A 125 2.35 -5.41 14.38
CA ARG A 125 1.59 -5.29 15.62
C ARG A 125 0.47 -4.27 15.50
N HIS A 126 0.74 -3.14 14.87
CA HIS A 126 -0.27 -2.11 14.61
C HIS A 126 -1.27 -2.54 13.53
N THR A 127 -0.83 -3.33 12.55
CA THR A 127 -1.71 -3.82 11.49
C THR A 127 -1.62 -5.34 11.36
N PRO A 128 -2.35 -6.11 12.21
CA PRO A 128 -2.50 -7.56 12.05
C PRO A 128 -2.99 -7.93 10.64
N PHE A 129 -2.57 -9.10 10.13
CA PHE A 129 -2.85 -9.54 8.76
C PHE A 129 -4.34 -9.44 8.36
N ASP A 130 -5.24 -9.81 9.27
CA ASP A 130 -6.69 -9.80 9.04
C ASP A 130 -7.31 -8.39 8.99
N LYS A 131 -6.60 -7.40 9.53
CA LYS A 131 -7.02 -5.98 9.60
C LYS A 131 -6.48 -5.14 8.45
N VAL A 132 -5.60 -5.68 7.60
CA VAL A 132 -5.06 -4.94 6.45
C VAL A 132 -6.17 -4.55 5.49
N LYS A 133 -6.31 -3.23 5.27
CA LYS A 133 -7.20 -2.57 4.29
C LYS A 133 -6.41 -1.81 3.23
N ILE A 134 -5.31 -1.17 3.64
CA ILE A 134 -4.40 -0.41 2.76
C ILE A 134 -2.96 -0.85 3.04
N VAL A 135 -2.11 -0.89 2.01
CA VAL A 135 -0.65 -1.05 2.12
C VAL A 135 0.01 0.18 1.52
N ILE A 136 0.77 0.93 2.32
CA ILE A 136 1.61 2.04 1.85
C ILE A 136 3.07 1.57 1.86
N VAL A 137 3.71 1.60 0.70
CA VAL A 137 5.08 1.10 0.53
C VAL A 137 6.10 2.24 0.65
N GLY A 138 6.91 2.21 1.70
CA GLY A 138 8.09 3.06 1.89
C GLY A 138 9.38 2.41 1.38
N GLN A 139 10.47 3.16 1.32
CA GLN A 139 11.78 2.66 0.87
C GLN A 139 12.58 2.08 2.04
N ASP A 140 13.18 2.95 2.86
CA ASP A 140 13.95 2.63 4.05
C ASP A 140 13.40 3.40 5.27
N PRO A 141 13.73 2.97 6.51
CA PRO A 141 13.41 3.75 7.69
C PRO A 141 14.16 5.09 7.67
N TYR A 142 13.63 6.07 8.39
CA TYR A 142 14.39 7.28 8.68
C TYR A 142 15.68 6.94 9.45
N HIS A 143 16.80 7.53 9.01
CA HIS A 143 18.13 7.16 9.49
C HIS A 143 18.70 8.10 10.56
N ASN A 144 17.96 9.12 11.04
CA ASN A 144 18.42 9.94 12.16
C ASN A 144 17.84 9.46 13.50
N VAL A 145 18.48 9.92 14.57
CA VAL A 145 18.12 9.61 15.95
C VAL A 145 16.66 9.98 16.24
N ASN A 146 15.95 9.11 16.94
CA ASN A 146 14.57 9.27 17.39
C ASN A 146 13.50 9.39 16.27
N GLN A 147 13.85 9.07 15.02
CA GLN A 147 12.88 9.12 13.91
C GLN A 147 12.16 7.78 13.71
N ALA A 148 12.88 6.74 13.26
CA ALA A 148 12.27 5.48 12.87
C ALA A 148 11.77 4.65 14.06
N HIS A 149 10.58 4.07 13.90
CA HIS A 149 9.95 3.17 14.88
C HIS A 149 9.20 1.99 14.24
N GLY A 150 9.69 1.54 13.08
CA GLY A 150 9.19 0.34 12.41
C GLY A 150 7.98 0.54 11.51
N MET A 151 7.61 1.79 11.20
CA MET A 151 6.54 2.11 10.26
C MET A 151 7.02 3.11 9.20
N ALA A 152 6.66 2.86 7.94
CA ALA A 152 6.96 3.76 6.84
C ALA A 152 6.39 5.17 7.08
N PHE A 153 7.11 6.21 6.67
CA PHE A 153 6.73 7.64 6.78
C PHE A 153 6.47 8.19 8.19
N SER A 154 6.31 7.36 9.22
CA SER A 154 6.00 7.79 10.58
C SER A 154 7.25 8.06 11.41
N VAL A 155 7.18 9.08 12.27
CA VAL A 155 8.19 9.40 13.28
C VAL A 155 7.58 9.50 14.68
N ARG A 156 8.38 9.22 15.72
CA ARG A 156 7.93 9.38 17.12
C ARG A 156 7.97 10.85 17.55
N PRO A 157 7.05 11.29 18.43
CA PRO A 157 7.24 12.53 19.16
C PRO A 157 8.57 12.50 19.95
N PRO A 158 9.26 13.64 20.11
CA PRO A 158 8.87 14.98 19.67
C PRO A 158 9.32 15.34 18.24
N THR A 159 9.79 14.37 17.44
CA THR A 159 10.30 14.65 16.09
C THR A 159 9.17 15.19 15.19
N PRO A 160 9.37 16.35 14.54
CA PRO A 160 8.40 16.88 13.59
C PRO A 160 8.35 16.01 12.33
N ALA A 161 7.21 16.04 11.64
CA ALA A 161 6.98 15.35 10.39
C ALA A 161 8.07 15.74 9.36
N PRO A 162 8.81 14.75 8.82
CA PRO A 162 9.80 15.01 7.78
C PRO A 162 9.16 15.59 6.50
N PRO A 163 9.95 16.17 5.57
CA PRO A 163 9.42 16.81 4.35
C PRO A 163 8.40 15.97 3.58
N SER A 164 8.67 14.68 3.38
CA SER A 164 7.73 13.78 2.69
C SER A 164 6.39 13.64 3.42
N LEU A 165 6.41 13.52 4.76
CA LEU A 165 5.18 13.40 5.54
C LEU A 165 4.40 14.73 5.56
N ARG A 166 5.09 15.88 5.60
CA ARG A 166 4.43 17.19 5.43
C ARG A 166 3.69 17.28 4.09
N ASN A 167 4.31 16.78 3.02
CA ASN A 167 3.66 16.74 1.71
C ASN A 167 2.47 15.77 1.67
N MET A 168 2.52 14.65 2.38
CA MET A 168 1.35 13.78 2.57
C MET A 168 0.20 14.51 3.27
N TYR A 169 0.48 15.33 4.29
CA TYR A 169 -0.56 16.14 4.94
C TYR A 169 -1.16 17.20 4.01
N ILE A 170 -0.37 17.80 3.10
CA ILE A 170 -0.90 18.73 2.09
C ILE A 170 -1.85 18.01 1.13
N ALA A 171 -1.44 16.85 0.59
CA ALA A 171 -2.29 16.05 -0.29
C ALA A 171 -3.55 15.56 0.43
N LEU A 172 -3.43 15.16 1.70
CA LEU A 172 -4.57 14.72 2.50
C LEU A 172 -5.57 15.84 2.79
N ALA A 173 -5.11 17.05 3.09
CA ALA A 173 -5.97 18.21 3.30
C ALA A 173 -6.74 18.61 2.02
N LYS A 174 -6.16 18.41 0.84
CA LYS A 174 -6.87 18.56 -0.44
C LYS A 174 -7.96 17.49 -0.62
N ASP A 175 -7.72 16.27 -0.14
CA ASP A 175 -8.68 15.18 -0.21
C ASP A 175 -9.83 15.33 0.79
N TYR A 176 -9.52 15.82 1.99
CA TYR A 176 -10.44 15.99 3.11
C TYR A 176 -10.23 17.38 3.73
N PRO A 177 -11.02 18.40 3.34
CA PRO A 177 -10.89 19.75 3.91
C PRO A 177 -11.10 19.82 5.43
N ALA A 178 -11.80 18.83 6.01
CA ALA A 178 -11.97 18.68 7.46
C ALA A 178 -10.71 18.13 8.17
N PHE A 179 -9.69 17.67 7.45
CA PHE A 179 -8.46 17.17 8.06
C PHE A 179 -7.67 18.29 8.72
N GLU A 180 -7.38 18.11 10.01
CA GLU A 180 -6.51 19.01 10.76
C GLU A 180 -5.10 18.45 10.87
N LYS A 181 -4.10 19.29 10.56
CA LYS A 181 -2.69 18.93 10.75
C LYS A 181 -2.37 18.81 12.25
N PRO A 182 -1.63 17.79 12.69
CA PRO A 182 -1.23 17.65 14.08
C PRO A 182 -0.44 18.86 14.62
N ALA A 183 -0.68 19.21 15.89
CA ALA A 183 0.05 20.25 16.59
C ALA A 183 1.58 20.01 16.56
N LYS A 184 2.35 21.10 16.52
CA LYS A 184 3.82 21.08 16.38
C LYS A 184 4.32 20.28 15.16
N ASN A 185 3.45 20.09 14.17
CA ASN A 185 3.72 19.28 12.99
C ASN A 185 4.16 17.85 13.37
N ALA A 186 3.50 17.21 14.34
CA ALA A 186 3.83 15.86 14.75
C ALA A 186 3.67 14.83 13.60
N GLY A 187 4.51 13.78 13.61
CA GLY A 187 4.57 12.79 12.54
C GLY A 187 4.19 11.36 12.92
N LEU A 188 3.45 11.17 14.01
CA LEU A 188 3.06 9.85 14.50
C LEU A 188 1.82 9.35 13.74
N LEU A 189 1.96 8.25 13.00
CA LEU A 189 0.90 7.67 12.14
C LEU A 189 0.35 6.35 12.69
N THR A 190 0.64 6.03 13.96
CA THR A 190 0.03 4.90 14.67
C THR A 190 -1.50 4.86 14.52
N PRO A 191 -2.25 5.98 14.62
CA PRO A 191 -3.70 5.94 14.40
C PRO A 191 -4.11 5.39 13.04
N TRP A 192 -3.37 5.67 11.97
CA TRP A 192 -3.66 5.10 10.64
C TRP A 192 -3.37 3.59 10.61
N ALA A 193 -2.26 3.18 11.21
CA ALA A 193 -1.86 1.78 11.25
C ALA A 193 -2.88 0.91 11.99
N ASP A 194 -3.35 1.38 13.15
CA ASP A 194 -4.38 0.71 13.96
C ASP A 194 -5.75 0.66 13.25
N ARG A 195 -6.00 1.56 12.29
CA ARG A 195 -7.20 1.59 11.45
C ARG A 195 -7.11 0.69 10.20
N GLY A 196 -6.01 -0.04 10.01
CA GLY A 196 -5.84 -1.00 8.93
C GLY A 196 -4.90 -0.56 7.80
N VAL A 197 -4.13 0.51 7.99
CA VAL A 197 -3.13 0.99 7.02
C VAL A 197 -1.77 0.38 7.34
N LEU A 198 -1.37 -0.66 6.61
CA LEU A 198 -0.06 -1.26 6.74
C LEU A 198 1.03 -0.34 6.18
N MET A 199 1.82 0.27 7.06
CA MET A 199 2.92 1.19 6.74
C MET A 199 4.25 0.42 6.61
N LEU A 200 4.54 -0.13 5.43
CA LEU A 200 5.63 -1.10 5.22
C LEU A 200 6.80 -0.51 4.42
N ASN A 201 7.99 -0.43 5.02
CA ASN A 201 9.21 -0.11 4.27
C ASN A 201 9.70 -1.35 3.50
N THR A 202 10.34 -1.15 2.34
CA THR A 202 10.99 -2.25 1.59
C THR A 202 12.21 -2.81 2.31
N CYS A 203 12.98 -1.95 2.98
CA CYS A 203 14.04 -2.31 3.92
C CYS A 203 13.58 -1.97 5.34
N LEU A 204 13.71 -2.89 6.31
CA LEU A 204 13.18 -2.68 7.67
C LEU A 204 14.19 -2.08 8.64
N THR A 205 15.47 -2.02 8.27
CA THR A 205 16.52 -1.42 9.11
C THR A 205 17.47 -0.55 8.29
N VAL A 206 18.19 0.36 8.94
CA VAL A 206 19.17 1.27 8.31
C VAL A 206 20.21 1.71 9.34
N ARG A 207 21.47 1.86 8.97
CA ARG A 207 22.47 2.47 9.86
C ARG A 207 22.14 3.94 10.14
N ALA A 208 22.54 4.41 11.31
CA ALA A 208 22.43 5.81 11.66
C ALA A 208 23.18 6.69 10.65
N HIS A 209 22.50 7.69 10.11
CA HIS A 209 23.02 8.68 9.16
C HIS A 209 23.50 8.13 7.80
N GLU A 210 23.27 6.85 7.50
CA GLU A 210 23.63 6.23 6.22
C GLU A 210 22.37 5.62 5.55
N ALA A 211 21.64 6.43 4.79
CA ALA A 211 20.47 5.98 4.02
C ALA A 211 20.82 4.78 3.12
N ASN A 212 19.88 3.85 2.93
CA ASN A 212 20.05 2.63 2.13
C ASN A 212 21.20 1.67 2.53
N SER A 213 21.88 1.89 3.67
CA SER A 213 23.03 1.07 4.12
C SER A 213 22.75 -0.42 4.28
N HIS A 214 21.49 -0.81 4.52
CA HIS A 214 21.06 -2.20 4.64
C HIS A 214 20.30 -2.72 3.41
N SER A 215 20.30 -1.97 2.30
CA SER A 215 19.68 -2.44 1.07
C SER A 215 20.40 -3.67 0.50
N ASN A 216 19.65 -4.54 -0.16
CA ASN A 216 20.07 -5.81 -0.76
C ASN A 216 20.66 -6.79 0.26
N ARG A 217 20.31 -6.65 1.55
CA ARG A 217 20.73 -7.57 2.62
C ARG A 217 19.70 -8.67 2.92
N GLY A 218 18.51 -8.59 2.34
CA GLY A 218 17.49 -9.64 2.43
C GLY A 218 16.10 -9.14 2.82
N TRP A 219 15.99 -7.92 3.37
CA TRP A 219 14.70 -7.35 3.76
C TRP A 219 13.73 -7.25 2.58
N GLU A 220 14.23 -6.91 1.40
CA GLU A 220 13.43 -6.77 0.19
C GLU A 220 12.77 -8.09 -0.22
N ARG A 221 13.33 -9.24 0.14
CA ARG A 221 12.68 -10.54 -0.12
C ARG A 221 11.52 -10.76 0.85
N LEU A 222 11.74 -10.53 2.15
CA LEU A 222 10.70 -10.64 3.17
C LEU A 222 9.53 -9.69 2.87
N THR A 223 9.81 -8.42 2.59
CA THR A 223 8.77 -7.41 2.37
C THR A 223 8.04 -7.60 1.04
N GLN A 224 8.68 -8.22 0.03
CA GLN A 224 7.97 -8.66 -1.17
C GLN A 224 7.01 -9.79 -0.83
N LYS A 225 7.45 -10.76 -0.03
CA LYS A 225 6.60 -11.88 0.38
C LYS A 225 5.39 -11.41 1.18
N ILE A 226 5.54 -10.37 2.01
CA ILE A 226 4.42 -9.73 2.71
C ILE A 226 3.38 -9.20 1.71
N ILE A 227 3.83 -8.43 0.70
CA ILE A 227 2.95 -7.90 -0.37
C ILE A 227 2.26 -9.05 -1.12
N ASP A 228 3.00 -10.09 -1.49
CA ASP A 228 2.49 -11.25 -2.22
C ASP A 228 1.45 -12.02 -1.39
N LEU A 229 1.69 -12.22 -0.09
CA LEU A 229 0.76 -12.86 0.84
C LEU A 229 -0.54 -12.07 0.97
N ILE A 230 -0.46 -10.73 1.07
CA ILE A 230 -1.64 -9.87 1.10
C ILE A 230 -2.43 -10.02 -0.20
N ALA A 231 -1.76 -9.91 -1.36
CA ALA A 231 -2.40 -10.05 -2.66
C ALA A 231 -3.05 -11.43 -2.85
N GLN A 232 -2.40 -12.48 -2.37
CA GLN A 232 -2.89 -13.85 -2.50
C GLN A 232 -4.07 -14.13 -1.56
N LYS A 233 -3.95 -13.77 -0.28
CA LYS A 233 -4.84 -14.25 0.78
C LYS A 233 -5.94 -13.27 1.20
N ARG A 234 -5.84 -11.97 0.90
CA ARG A 234 -6.90 -10.99 1.17
C ARG A 234 -7.94 -10.99 0.04
N THR A 235 -8.83 -11.97 0.07
CA THR A 235 -9.82 -12.23 -1.00
C THR A 235 -10.84 -11.10 -1.21
N ARG A 236 -11.18 -10.36 -0.15
CA ARG A 236 -12.02 -9.14 -0.26
C ARG A 236 -11.31 -7.99 -0.99
N GLY A 237 -10.00 -8.07 -1.19
CA GLY A 237 -9.18 -7.07 -1.87
C GLY A 237 -8.64 -6.01 -0.92
N VAL A 238 -7.57 -5.31 -1.31
CA VAL A 238 -6.81 -4.36 -0.49
C VAL A 238 -6.35 -3.24 -1.42
N VAL A 239 -6.19 -2.02 -0.89
CA VAL A 239 -5.59 -0.92 -1.63
C VAL A 239 -4.08 -0.94 -1.46
N PHE A 240 -3.33 -1.01 -2.56
CA PHE A 240 -1.87 -0.85 -2.58
C PHE A 240 -1.54 0.56 -3.06
N VAL A 241 -0.83 1.31 -2.23
CA VAL A 241 -0.37 2.67 -2.53
C VAL A 241 1.13 2.66 -2.72
N ALA A 242 1.57 2.99 -3.94
CA ALA A 242 2.96 2.95 -4.34
C ALA A 242 3.39 4.31 -4.91
N TRP A 243 4.09 5.09 -4.09
CA TRP A 243 4.57 6.41 -4.46
C TRP A 243 6.04 6.35 -4.88
N GLY A 244 6.32 6.76 -6.11
CA GLY A 244 7.63 6.70 -6.73
C GLY A 244 7.95 5.36 -7.40
N THR A 245 8.91 5.38 -8.31
CA THR A 245 9.33 4.22 -9.10
C THR A 245 9.73 3.00 -8.27
N PRO A 246 10.50 3.13 -7.17
CA PRO A 246 10.88 1.97 -6.36
C PRO A 246 9.66 1.22 -5.79
N ALA A 247 8.72 1.95 -5.17
CA ALA A 247 7.47 1.36 -4.65
C ALA A 247 6.62 0.78 -5.79
N GLY A 248 6.53 1.48 -6.93
CA GLY A 248 5.75 1.04 -8.08
C GLY A 248 6.18 -0.33 -8.60
N LYS A 249 7.49 -0.62 -8.61
CA LYS A 249 8.03 -1.92 -9.03
C LYS A 249 7.56 -3.09 -8.15
N ARG A 250 7.24 -2.84 -6.88
CA ARG A 250 6.85 -3.86 -5.89
C ARG A 250 5.43 -4.37 -6.07
N VAL A 251 4.59 -3.57 -6.71
CA VAL A 251 3.15 -3.85 -6.86
C VAL A 251 2.76 -4.21 -8.30
N ILE A 252 3.73 -4.36 -9.21
CA ILE A 252 3.47 -4.69 -10.64
C ILE A 252 2.66 -5.98 -10.80
N LYS A 253 2.94 -6.99 -9.95
CA LYS A 253 2.31 -8.31 -10.01
C LYS A 253 0.98 -8.40 -9.27
N VAL A 254 0.54 -7.32 -8.62
CA VAL A 254 -0.74 -7.31 -7.90
C VAL A 254 -1.89 -7.39 -8.90
N ASP A 255 -2.81 -8.32 -8.65
CA ASP A 255 -4.03 -8.48 -9.44
C ASP A 255 -4.96 -7.27 -9.26
N LYS A 256 -5.01 -6.41 -10.29
CA LYS A 256 -5.81 -5.17 -10.31
C LYS A 256 -7.32 -5.40 -10.43
N GLN A 257 -7.77 -6.63 -10.72
CA GLN A 257 -9.20 -6.96 -10.69
C GLN A 257 -9.69 -7.19 -9.26
N ARG A 258 -8.80 -7.71 -8.40
CA ARG A 258 -9.10 -7.98 -6.98
C ARG A 258 -8.75 -6.81 -6.07
N HIS A 259 -7.64 -6.13 -6.37
CA HIS A 259 -7.06 -5.09 -5.54
C HIS A 259 -7.05 -3.75 -6.27
N LEU A 260 -7.10 -2.65 -5.52
CA LEU A 260 -6.84 -1.33 -6.08
C LEU A 260 -5.33 -1.05 -5.99
N VAL A 261 -4.72 -0.58 -7.08
CA VAL A 261 -3.32 -0.12 -7.10
C VAL A 261 -3.29 1.35 -7.45
N LEU A 262 -2.84 2.19 -6.52
CA LEU A 262 -2.71 3.63 -6.68
C LEU A 262 -1.23 4.01 -6.79
N GLN A 263 -0.85 4.65 -7.90
CA GLN A 263 0.54 5.02 -8.19
C GLN A 263 0.66 6.51 -8.52
N SER A 264 1.69 7.15 -7.98
CA SER A 264 2.06 8.55 -8.29
C SER A 264 3.57 8.73 -8.08
N VAL A 265 4.08 9.94 -8.30
CA VAL A 265 5.42 10.34 -7.89
C VAL A 265 5.59 10.29 -6.37
N HIS A 266 6.83 10.27 -5.87
CA HIS A 266 7.08 10.18 -4.43
C HIS A 266 6.71 11.51 -3.72
N PRO A 267 6.24 11.50 -2.46
CA PRO A 267 5.97 12.72 -1.68
C PRO A 267 7.22 13.56 -1.33
N SER A 268 8.42 13.17 -1.76
CA SER A 268 9.64 13.93 -1.48
C SER A 268 9.55 15.32 -2.12
N PRO A 269 10.12 16.38 -1.51
CA PRO A 269 10.21 17.71 -2.13
C PRO A 269 10.76 17.67 -3.57
N LEU A 270 11.65 16.73 -3.88
CA LEU A 270 12.25 16.56 -5.22
C LEU A 270 11.24 16.19 -6.32
N SER A 271 10.07 15.66 -5.95
CA SER A 271 9.10 15.14 -6.90
C SER A 271 7.63 15.48 -6.61
N ALA A 272 7.29 15.97 -5.42
CA ALA A 272 5.90 16.14 -5.01
C ALA A 272 5.11 17.08 -5.91
N SER A 273 5.73 18.16 -6.40
CA SER A 273 5.11 19.11 -7.34
C SER A 273 4.78 18.51 -8.71
N ARG A 274 5.33 17.33 -9.05
CA ARG A 274 5.08 16.63 -10.31
C ARG A 274 3.80 15.79 -10.31
N GLY A 275 2.85 16.11 -9.41
CA GLY A 275 1.53 15.46 -9.34
C GLY A 275 1.25 14.63 -8.10
N PHE A 276 2.08 14.69 -7.04
CA PHE A 276 1.73 14.04 -5.77
C PHE A 276 0.56 14.74 -5.07
N PHE A 277 0.59 16.08 -5.02
CA PHE A 277 -0.41 16.85 -4.27
C PHE A 277 -1.85 16.67 -4.80
N ASP A 278 -2.01 16.41 -6.09
CA ASP A 278 -3.32 16.32 -6.75
C ASP A 278 -3.70 14.88 -7.10
N CYS A 279 -2.96 13.87 -6.60
CA CYS A 279 -3.19 12.47 -6.95
C CYS A 279 -4.53 11.91 -6.44
N GLY A 280 -5.06 12.49 -5.36
CA GLY A 280 -6.32 12.10 -4.75
C GLY A 280 -6.35 10.71 -4.11
N HIS A 281 -5.19 10.18 -3.72
CA HIS A 281 -5.07 8.77 -3.31
C HIS A 281 -5.81 8.44 -2.02
N PHE A 282 -5.88 9.35 -1.04
CA PHE A 282 -6.55 9.07 0.24
C PHE A 282 -8.07 8.99 0.04
N ARG A 283 -8.64 9.88 -0.78
CA ARG A 283 -10.05 9.83 -1.18
C ARG A 283 -10.36 8.59 -2.01
N LYS A 284 -9.61 8.33 -3.08
CA LYS A 284 -9.79 7.16 -3.96
C LYS A 284 -9.70 5.84 -3.19
N ALA A 285 -8.81 5.75 -2.20
CA ALA A 285 -8.69 4.57 -1.36
C ALA A 285 -9.95 4.33 -0.52
N ASN A 286 -10.49 5.36 0.13
CA ASN A 286 -11.72 5.25 0.92
C ASN A 286 -12.94 4.96 0.04
N GLU A 287 -13.09 5.65 -1.10
CA GLU A 287 -14.18 5.37 -2.07
C GLU A 287 -14.21 3.89 -2.46
N TRP A 288 -13.05 3.32 -2.79
CA TRP A 288 -12.94 1.91 -3.14
C TRP A 288 -13.18 0.98 -1.96
N LEU A 289 -12.66 1.31 -0.78
CA LEU A 289 -12.90 0.53 0.44
C LEU A 289 -14.37 0.52 0.81
N ILE A 290 -15.08 1.64 0.72
CA ILE A 290 -16.51 1.73 1.01
C ILE A 290 -17.32 0.87 0.03
N GLN A 291 -17.00 0.91 -1.26
CA GLN A 291 -17.65 0.06 -2.26
C GLN A 291 -17.45 -1.44 -1.99
N ARG A 292 -16.31 -1.82 -1.39
CA ARG A 292 -15.92 -3.22 -1.21
C ARG A 292 -16.26 -3.77 0.17
N TYR A 293 -16.26 -2.89 1.16
CA TYR A 293 -16.39 -3.20 2.57
C TYR A 293 -17.52 -2.46 3.26
N GLY A 294 -18.36 -1.70 2.56
CA GLY A 294 -19.37 -0.88 3.24
C GLY A 294 -18.75 0.27 4.05
N PRO A 295 -19.57 1.01 4.80
CA PRO A 295 -19.10 2.14 5.62
C PRO A 295 -17.99 1.76 6.60
N GLU A 296 -17.99 0.53 7.13
CA GLU A 296 -16.95 0.06 8.05
C GLU A 296 -15.56 -0.12 7.40
N GLY A 297 -15.52 -0.12 6.07
CA GLY A 297 -14.30 -0.14 5.27
C GLY A 297 -13.51 1.14 5.36
N GLU A 298 -14.18 2.28 5.52
CA GLU A 298 -13.58 3.62 5.47
C GLU A 298 -12.44 3.77 6.49
N ILE A 299 -11.36 4.45 6.09
CA ILE A 299 -10.28 4.85 6.97
C ILE A 299 -10.53 6.27 7.43
N ASP A 300 -10.62 6.48 8.74
CA ASP A 300 -10.46 7.81 9.28
C ASP A 300 -8.97 8.20 9.20
N TRP A 301 -8.65 9.24 8.45
CA TRP A 301 -7.32 9.82 8.32
C TRP A 301 -7.01 10.90 9.37
N ALA A 302 -7.96 11.27 10.24
CA ALA A 302 -7.71 12.24 11.29
C ALA A 302 -6.64 11.78 12.28
N LEU A 303 -5.73 12.68 12.63
CA LEU A 303 -4.63 12.43 13.58
C LEU A 303 -4.76 13.25 14.87
N VAL A 304 -5.71 14.18 14.91
CA VAL A 304 -5.98 15.05 16.06
C VAL A 304 -7.17 14.49 16.85
N PRO A 305 -7.08 14.37 18.18
CA PRO A 305 -8.22 13.96 19.01
C PRO A 305 -9.43 14.89 18.79
N GLY A 306 -10.61 14.31 18.57
CA GLY A 306 -11.85 15.06 18.32
C GLY A 306 -12.08 15.49 16.87
N ASN A 307 -11.07 15.37 15.99
CA ASN A 307 -11.23 15.54 14.55
C ASN A 307 -11.57 14.19 13.88
N SER A 308 -12.34 14.22 12.79
CA SER A 308 -12.61 13.05 11.97
C SER A 308 -12.71 13.43 10.49
N THR A 309 -12.25 12.53 9.63
CA THR A 309 -12.36 12.63 8.17
C THR A 309 -13.38 11.66 7.58
N LEU A 310 -14.06 10.89 8.42
CA LEU A 310 -15.08 9.95 7.97
C LEU A 310 -16.23 10.69 7.28
N SER A 311 -16.74 10.07 6.22
CA SER A 311 -17.96 10.54 5.59
C SER A 311 -19.14 10.47 6.57
N VAL A 312 -19.83 11.59 6.80
CA VAL A 312 -21.06 11.60 7.61
C VAL A 312 -22.07 10.70 6.89
N PRO A 313 -22.70 9.73 7.55
CA PRO A 313 -23.75 8.94 6.93
C PRO A 313 -24.82 9.89 6.42
N LYS A 314 -25.01 9.97 5.10
CA LYS A 314 -26.22 10.58 4.55
C LYS A 314 -27.37 9.71 5.04
N VAL A 315 -28.04 10.16 6.10
CA VAL A 315 -29.37 9.67 6.44
C VAL A 315 -30.23 10.03 5.23
N GLU A 316 -30.49 9.06 4.35
CA GLU A 316 -31.47 9.20 3.30
C GLU A 316 -32.83 9.41 3.96
N LYS A 317 -33.16 10.68 4.26
CA LYS A 317 -34.55 11.06 4.44
C LYS A 317 -35.21 10.84 3.08
N LYS A 318 -35.87 9.69 2.90
CA LYS A 318 -36.98 9.56 1.95
C LYS A 318 -38.06 10.57 2.34
N VAL A 319 -37.90 11.83 1.94
CA VAL A 319 -38.98 12.80 1.98
C VAL A 319 -39.83 12.51 0.75
N GLY A 320 -40.99 11.92 1.01
CA GLY A 320 -42.03 11.74 0.01
C GLY A 320 -42.35 13.08 -0.67
N LYS A 321 -42.37 13.03 -2.00
CA LYS A 321 -42.74 14.13 -2.89
C LYS A 321 -44.17 14.58 -2.56
N LYS A 322 -44.34 15.64 -1.78
CA LYS A 322 -45.55 16.47 -1.81
C LYS A 322 -45.22 17.73 -2.60
N ILE A 323 -45.82 17.81 -3.79
CA ILE A 323 -45.82 18.99 -4.64
C ILE A 323 -46.71 20.03 -3.95
N ALA A 324 -46.16 21.18 -3.62
CA ALA A 324 -46.92 22.40 -3.36
C ALA A 324 -46.16 23.56 -4.01
N ALA A 325 -46.86 24.27 -4.88
CA ALA A 325 -46.39 25.41 -5.63
C ALA A 325 -46.16 26.62 -4.73
N GLY A 326 -45.13 27.41 -5.03
CA GLY A 326 -44.88 28.71 -4.41
C GLY A 326 -43.62 29.32 -4.99
N LYS A 327 -43.79 30.34 -5.84
CA LYS A 327 -42.74 31.23 -6.34
C LYS A 327 -42.18 32.02 -5.15
N GLU A 328 -40.87 32.25 -5.13
CA GLU A 328 -40.29 33.59 -4.94
C GLU A 328 -38.77 33.59 -5.18
N ASN A 329 -38.31 34.64 -5.84
CA ASN A 329 -36.93 34.97 -6.15
C ASN A 329 -36.16 35.31 -4.88
N LEU A 330 -34.85 35.04 -4.85
CA LEU A 330 -33.89 35.86 -4.12
C LEU A 330 -32.49 35.68 -4.72
N GLU A 331 -31.85 36.82 -4.91
CA GLU A 331 -30.65 37.08 -5.69
C GLU A 331 -29.36 36.61 -4.99
N VAL A 332 -28.34 36.43 -5.83
CA VAL A 332 -26.93 36.17 -5.50
C VAL A 332 -26.29 37.49 -5.09
N ASP A 333 -25.49 37.50 -4.02
CA ASP A 333 -24.28 38.32 -3.90
C ASP A 333 -23.43 37.85 -2.70
N GLY A 334 -22.12 37.75 -2.90
CA GLY A 334 -21.15 37.34 -1.87
C GLY A 334 -19.73 37.35 -2.42
N GLU A 335 -19.11 38.53 -2.36
CA GLU A 335 -17.72 38.84 -2.71
C GLU A 335 -16.70 37.90 -2.05
N ILE A 336 -15.69 37.49 -2.83
CA ILE A 336 -14.47 36.84 -2.34
C ILE A 336 -13.51 37.94 -1.92
N GLY A 337 -13.21 38.03 -0.63
CA GLY A 337 -12.32 39.01 -0.04
C GLY A 337 -10.87 38.85 -0.52
N SER A 338 -10.25 39.97 -0.87
CA SER A 338 -8.90 40.15 -1.42
C SER A 338 -7.74 39.84 -0.46
N ASP A 339 -7.98 39.17 0.66
CA ASP A 339 -6.98 39.03 1.73
C ASP A 339 -6.20 37.70 1.65
N ASP A 340 -6.70 36.71 0.90
CA ASP A 340 -6.05 35.40 0.75
C ASP A 340 -4.96 35.38 -0.34
N GLU A 341 -5.01 36.31 -1.30
CA GLU A 341 -4.04 36.38 -2.40
C GLU A 341 -2.70 37.01 -1.95
N ALA A 342 -2.77 38.02 -1.08
CA ALA A 342 -1.59 38.65 -0.49
C ALA A 342 -0.82 37.69 0.44
N ALA A 343 -1.54 36.87 1.22
CA ALA A 343 -0.93 35.87 2.10
C ALA A 343 -0.23 34.74 1.32
N LEU A 344 -0.74 34.42 0.12
CA LEU A 344 -0.14 33.42 -0.76
C LEU A 344 1.14 33.94 -1.43
N GLU A 345 1.16 35.19 -1.86
CA GLU A 345 2.37 35.82 -2.43
C GLU A 345 3.49 35.98 -1.40
N GLU A 346 3.16 36.34 -0.16
CA GLU A 346 4.15 36.47 0.92
C GLU A 346 4.78 35.11 1.28
N ALA A 347 3.97 34.04 1.28
CA ALA A 347 4.46 32.68 1.52
C ALA A 347 5.36 32.14 0.40
N ILE A 348 5.11 32.54 -0.86
CA ILE A 348 5.96 32.15 -2.00
C ILE A 348 7.31 32.86 -1.93
N LYS A 349 7.33 34.16 -1.63
CA LYS A 349 8.58 34.93 -1.48
C LYS A 349 9.48 34.42 -0.35
N ALA A 350 8.89 34.07 0.79
CA ALA A 350 9.63 33.51 1.92
C ALA A 350 10.26 32.13 1.61
N ALA A 351 9.65 31.36 0.70
CA ALA A 351 10.18 30.07 0.27
C ALA A 351 11.35 30.20 -0.71
N GLU A 352 11.37 31.25 -1.55
CA GLU A 352 12.45 31.51 -2.52
C GLU A 352 13.72 32.06 -1.84
N GLU A 353 13.59 32.88 -0.79
CA GLU A 353 14.73 33.38 -0.01
C GLU A 353 15.43 32.30 0.83
N GLN A 354 14.73 31.24 1.22
CA GLN A 354 15.34 30.11 1.93
C GLN A 354 16.08 29.14 1.00
N ALA A 355 15.84 29.20 -0.30
CA ALA A 355 16.44 28.31 -1.29
C ALA A 355 17.76 28.83 -1.89
N THR A 356 18.16 30.07 -1.57
CA THR A 356 19.30 30.76 -2.22
C THR A 356 20.46 31.12 -1.28
N LYS A 357 20.47 30.65 -0.02
CA LYS A 357 21.67 30.77 0.83
C LYS A 357 22.58 29.54 0.65
N PRO A 358 23.87 29.76 0.36
CA PRO A 358 24.83 28.70 0.00
C PRO A 358 25.13 27.72 1.14
#